data_AF-A0A119A8L5-F1
#
_entry.id   AF-A0A119A8L5-F1
#
_cell.length_a   1.000
_cell.length_b   1.000
_cell.length_c   1.000
_cell.angle_alpha   90.00
_cell.angle_beta   90.00
_cell.angle_gamma   90.00
#
_symmetry.space_group_name_H-M   'P 1'
#
loop_
_entity.id
_entity.type
_entity.pdbx_description
1 polymer ?
#
loop_
_entity_poly.entity_id
_entity_poly.type
_entity_poly.pdbx_seq_one_letter_code
_entity_poly.pdbx_strand_id
1 'polypeptide(L)'
;MNSALLMNVFRFLLLLAIQVVIFNNMNFLGYITPYPYILFIMLYPVNGNKSGLLISSFLLGIVMDLFSNSGGIHATACLMLAYFRPYIFKFAFGLSYEYQTIRINDNLTPERFSFILVSVIIHHFTLFIIEAFQFNFVLDVLLRTLASTVFTILICIILIYLIKPNKR
;
A
#
# COMPACT_ATOMS: atom_id res chain seq x y z
N MET A 1 9.29 -1.46 -23.80
CA MET A 1 7.92 -1.41 -23.24
C MET A 1 7.52 -2.70 -22.52
N ASN A 2 7.81 -3.90 -23.04
CA ASN A 2 7.45 -5.16 -22.35
C ASN A 2 8.17 -5.40 -21.01
N SER A 3 9.42 -4.97 -20.84
CA SER A 3 10.18 -5.22 -19.60
C SER A 3 9.60 -4.50 -18.38
N ALA A 4 9.09 -3.28 -18.53
CA ALA A 4 8.49 -2.52 -17.43
C ALA A 4 7.11 -3.08 -17.02
N LEU A 5 6.30 -3.49 -18.00
CA LEU A 5 5.03 -4.17 -17.73
C LEU A 5 5.25 -5.52 -17.05
N LEU A 6 6.20 -6.32 -17.55
CA LEU A 6 6.54 -7.61 -16.99
C LEU A 6 7.06 -7.49 -15.55
N MET A 7 7.88 -6.47 -15.27
CA MET A 7 8.32 -6.16 -13.90
C MET A 7 7.16 -5.77 -12.98
N ASN A 8 6.19 -4.99 -13.47
CA ASN A 8 5.01 -4.61 -12.68
C ASN A 8 4.10 -5.81 -12.39
N VAL A 9 3.88 -6.69 -13.37
CA VAL A 9 3.11 -7.93 -13.18
C VAL A 9 3.82 -8.85 -12.19
N PHE A 10 5.14 -8.99 -12.28
CA PHE A 10 5.91 -9.76 -11.32
C PHE A 10 5.78 -9.21 -9.90
N ARG A 11 5.93 -7.88 -9.72
CA ARG A 11 5.75 -7.21 -8.42
C ARG A 11 4.34 -7.39 -7.86
N PHE A 12 3.32 -7.30 -8.71
CA PHE A 12 1.92 -7.54 -8.35
C PHE A 12 1.75 -8.93 -7.75
N LEU A 13 2.17 -9.97 -8.48
CA LEU A 13 2.02 -11.37 -8.05
C LEU A 13 2.86 -11.67 -6.81
N LEU A 14 4.10 -11.19 -6.75
CA LEU A 14 5.01 -11.43 -5.63
C LEU A 14 4.47 -10.81 -4.34
N LEU A 15 4.07 -9.54 -4.36
CA LEU A 15 3.55 -8.86 -3.17
C LEU A 15 2.24 -9.48 -2.69
N LEU A 16 1.37 -9.87 -3.63
CA LEU A 16 0.11 -10.53 -3.30
C LEU A 16 0.34 -11.93 -2.69
N ALA A 17 1.23 -12.73 -3.27
CA ALA A 17 1.56 -14.05 -2.74
C ALA A 17 2.16 -13.97 -1.34
N ILE A 18 3.09 -13.04 -1.13
CA ILE A 18 3.69 -12.79 0.19
C ILE A 18 2.60 -12.36 1.20
N GLN A 19 1.67 -11.50 0.79
CA GLN A 19 0.56 -11.08 1.63
C GLN A 19 -0.33 -12.25 2.05
N VAL A 20 -0.79 -13.04 1.09
CA VAL A 20 -1.76 -14.13 1.35
C VAL A 20 -1.13 -15.25 2.15
N VAL A 21 0.12 -15.63 1.84
CA VAL A 21 0.77 -16.79 2.48
C VAL A 21 1.36 -16.45 3.83
N ILE A 22 2.03 -15.30 3.96
CA ILE A 22 2.77 -14.94 5.17
C ILE A 22 1.91 -14.04 6.04
N PHE A 23 1.58 -12.85 5.54
CA PHE A 23 1.02 -11.78 6.37
C PHE A 23 -0.44 -12.02 6.78
N ASN A 24 -1.23 -12.73 5.98
CA ASN A 24 -2.61 -13.11 6.35
C ASN A 24 -2.64 -14.09 7.54
N ASN A 25 -1.56 -14.84 7.75
CA ASN A 25 -1.40 -15.72 8.91
C ASN A 25 -0.72 -15.01 10.11
N MET A 26 -0.20 -13.79 9.91
CA MET A 26 0.43 -13.01 10.97
C MET A 26 -0.62 -12.18 11.73
N ASN A 27 -1.28 -12.82 12.69
CA ASN A 27 -2.09 -12.11 13.68
C ASN A 27 -1.24 -11.77 14.90
N PHE A 28 -0.60 -10.60 14.89
CA PHE A 28 0.15 -10.14 16.06
C PHE A 28 -0.84 -9.66 17.13
N LEU A 29 -0.77 -10.28 18.31
CA LEU A 29 -1.60 -9.96 19.49
C LEU A 29 -3.13 -10.02 19.25
N GLY A 30 -3.58 -10.62 18.15
CA GLY A 30 -5.00 -10.69 17.78
C GLY A 30 -5.60 -9.41 17.18
N TYR A 31 -4.84 -8.31 17.13
CA TYR A 31 -5.33 -7.00 16.65
C TYR A 31 -4.50 -6.43 15.49
N ILE A 32 -3.24 -6.83 15.35
CA ILE A 32 -2.30 -6.21 14.41
C ILE A 32 -2.10 -7.13 13.21
N THR A 33 -2.49 -6.64 12.05
CA THR A 33 -2.34 -7.33 10.76
C THR A 33 -1.65 -6.38 9.78
N PRO A 34 -0.42 -6.68 9.34
CA PRO A 34 0.26 -5.86 8.35
C PRO A 34 -0.27 -6.08 6.94
N TYR A 35 -0.30 -4.99 6.17
CA TYR A 35 -0.78 -5.01 4.78
C TYR A 35 0.25 -4.46 3.77
N PRO A 36 1.45 -5.06 3.64
CA PRO A 36 2.48 -4.61 2.70
C PRO A 36 2.10 -4.71 1.22
N TYR A 37 1.05 -5.45 0.86
CA TYR A 37 0.61 -5.54 -0.54
C TYR A 37 0.29 -4.16 -1.17
N ILE A 38 -0.07 -3.16 -0.37
CA ILE A 38 -0.30 -1.77 -0.80
C ILE A 38 0.94 -1.13 -1.43
N LEU A 39 2.13 -1.68 -1.16
CA LEU A 39 3.40 -1.25 -1.73
C LEU A 39 3.36 -1.28 -3.27
N PHE A 40 2.56 -2.18 -3.86
CA PHE A 40 2.34 -2.21 -5.30
C PHE A 40 1.77 -0.87 -5.82
N ILE A 41 0.75 -0.34 -5.14
CA ILE A 41 0.08 0.92 -5.50
C ILE A 41 1.04 2.11 -5.31
N MET A 42 1.86 2.06 -4.26
CA MET A 42 2.88 3.07 -4.00
C MET A 42 3.97 3.09 -5.09
N LEU A 43 4.53 1.91 -5.40
CA LEU A 43 5.65 1.73 -6.33
C LEU A 43 5.27 1.78 -7.81
N TYR A 44 3.97 1.86 -8.13
CA TYR A 44 3.52 2.02 -9.52
C TYR A 44 4.19 3.24 -10.19
N PRO A 45 4.53 3.21 -11.48
CA PRO A 45 5.17 4.36 -12.14
C PRO A 45 4.34 5.64 -12.00
N VAL A 46 4.98 6.76 -11.65
CA VAL A 46 4.33 8.08 -11.51
C VAL A 46 3.74 8.53 -12.86
N ASN A 47 4.43 8.24 -13.96
CA ASN A 47 4.00 8.56 -15.33
C ASN A 47 3.11 7.47 -15.95
N GLY A 48 2.65 6.50 -15.16
CA GLY A 48 1.80 5.42 -15.65
C GLY A 48 0.37 5.88 -15.97
N ASN A 49 -0.36 5.04 -16.72
CA ASN A 49 -1.76 5.31 -17.04
C ASN A 49 -2.61 5.27 -15.76
N LYS A 50 -3.32 6.37 -15.46
CA LYS A 50 -4.21 6.49 -14.28
C LYS A 50 -5.28 5.40 -14.26
N SER A 51 -5.91 5.13 -15.40
CA SER A 51 -6.94 4.09 -15.51
C SER A 51 -6.33 2.70 -15.28
N GLY A 52 -5.11 2.48 -15.77
CA GLY A 52 -4.36 1.24 -15.54
C GLY A 52 -4.06 1.01 -14.06
N LEU A 53 -3.65 2.06 -13.35
CA LEU A 53 -3.46 2.00 -11.90
C LEU A 53 -4.76 1.64 -11.18
N LEU A 54 -5.87 2.34 -11.45
CA LEU A 54 -7.15 2.07 -10.78
C LEU A 54 -7.63 0.63 -11.00
N ILE A 55 -7.58 0.13 -12.24
CA ILE A 55 -7.96 -1.26 -12.56
C ILE A 55 -7.04 -2.24 -11.83
N SER A 56 -5.73 -2.02 -11.85
CA SER A 56 -4.79 -2.92 -11.17
C SER A 56 -4.97 -2.92 -9.65
N SER A 57 -5.25 -1.77 -9.04
CA SER A 57 -5.52 -1.64 -7.60
C SER A 57 -6.83 -2.32 -7.21
N PHE A 58 -7.86 -2.21 -8.06
CA PHE A 58 -9.13 -2.91 -7.84
C PHE A 58 -8.98 -4.42 -7.91
N LEU A 59 -8.27 -4.94 -8.93
CA LEU A 59 -7.99 -6.37 -9.05
C LEU A 59 -7.19 -6.89 -7.86
N LEU A 60 -6.17 -6.14 -7.43
CA LEU A 60 -5.39 -6.48 -6.26
C LEU A 60 -6.28 -6.58 -5.00
N GLY A 61 -7.18 -5.61 -4.80
CA GLY A 61 -8.07 -5.61 -3.65
C GLY A 61 -9.12 -6.71 -3.70
N ILE A 62 -9.71 -7.00 -4.87
CA ILE A 62 -10.66 -8.12 -5.04
C ILE A 62 -9.99 -9.45 -4.72
N VAL A 63 -8.78 -9.67 -5.21
CA VAL A 63 -8.07 -10.92 -4.94
C VAL A 63 -7.79 -11.05 -3.44
N MET A 64 -7.41 -9.96 -2.77
CA MET A 64 -7.29 -9.94 -1.32
C MET A 64 -8.62 -10.23 -0.62
N ASP A 65 -9.72 -9.64 -1.07
CA ASP A 65 -11.05 -9.88 -0.51
C ASP A 65 -11.50 -11.33 -0.66
N LEU A 66 -11.11 -12.03 -1.74
CA LEU A 66 -11.38 -13.45 -1.92
C LEU A 66 -10.61 -14.33 -0.93
N PHE A 67 -9.35 -13.98 -0.62
CA PHE A 67 -8.53 -14.74 0.33
C PHE A 67 -8.84 -14.41 1.80
N SER A 68 -9.24 -13.18 2.09
CA SER A 68 -9.57 -12.70 3.44
C SER A 68 -11.07 -12.75 3.75
N ASN A 69 -11.90 -13.16 2.79
CA ASN A 69 -13.37 -13.26 2.90
C ASN A 69 -14.04 -11.95 3.36
N SER A 70 -13.52 -10.81 2.89
CA SER A 70 -13.90 -9.46 3.33
C SER A 70 -14.82 -8.71 2.34
N GLY A 71 -15.34 -9.41 1.33
CA GLY A 71 -16.51 -8.98 0.55
C GLY A 71 -16.40 -7.65 -0.22
N GLY A 72 -15.21 -7.04 -0.35
CA GLY A 72 -15.01 -5.78 -1.07
C GLY A 72 -14.33 -4.67 -0.24
N ILE A 73 -14.04 -4.91 1.04
CA ILE A 73 -13.39 -3.94 1.93
C ILE A 73 -12.00 -3.56 1.40
N HIS A 74 -11.19 -4.56 1.01
CA HIS A 74 -9.83 -4.31 0.49
C HIS A 74 -9.88 -3.64 -0.87
N ALA A 75 -10.79 -4.05 -1.77
CA ALA A 75 -11.01 -3.41 -3.06
C ALA A 75 -11.28 -1.90 -2.90
N THR A 76 -12.14 -1.54 -1.95
CA THR A 76 -12.48 -0.14 -1.67
C THR A 76 -11.28 0.64 -1.12
N ALA A 77 -10.57 0.08 -0.14
CA ALA A 77 -9.39 0.72 0.45
C ALA A 77 -8.23 0.88 -0.57
N CYS A 78 -8.08 -0.05 -1.51
CA CYS A 78 -7.08 0.02 -2.58
C CYS A 78 -7.43 1.10 -3.61
N LEU A 79 -8.69 1.17 -4.03
CA LEU A 79 -9.17 2.19 -4.95
C LEU A 79 -9.02 3.59 -4.34
N MET A 80 -9.38 3.75 -3.06
CA MET A 80 -9.23 5.00 -2.33
C MET A 80 -7.76 5.45 -2.34
N LEU A 81 -6.83 4.57 -1.97
CA LEU A 81 -5.41 4.89 -2.00
C LEU A 81 -4.92 5.27 -3.41
N ALA A 82 -5.32 4.52 -4.43
CA ALA A 82 -4.93 4.78 -5.82
C ALA A 82 -5.46 6.13 -6.34
N TYR A 83 -6.67 6.50 -5.93
CA TYR A 83 -7.28 7.78 -6.27
C TYR A 83 -6.61 8.97 -5.56
N PHE A 84 -6.29 8.83 -4.27
CA PHE A 84 -5.64 9.89 -3.49
C PHE A 84 -4.13 10.02 -3.75
N ARG A 85 -3.50 9.00 -4.32
CA ARG A 85 -2.08 8.93 -4.67
C ARG A 85 -1.46 10.24 -5.20
N PRO A 86 -1.96 10.90 -6.26
CA PRO A 86 -1.36 12.14 -6.77
C PRO A 86 -1.35 13.28 -5.74
N TYR A 87 -2.36 13.37 -4.87
CA TYR A 87 -2.41 14.36 -3.79
C TYR A 87 -1.36 14.04 -2.71
N ILE A 88 -1.19 12.76 -2.38
CA ILE A 88 -0.18 12.31 -1.42
C ILE A 88 1.24 12.60 -1.96
N PHE A 89 1.48 12.38 -3.26
CA PHE A 89 2.74 12.76 -3.88
C PHE A 89 3.00 14.26 -3.81
N LYS A 90 2.00 15.08 -4.12
CA LYS A 90 2.12 16.55 -4.05
C LYS A 90 2.42 17.02 -2.62
N PHE A 91 1.77 16.41 -1.63
CA PHE A 91 2.01 16.70 -0.21
C PHE A 91 3.43 16.31 0.24
N ALA A 92 3.90 15.12 -0.16
CA ALA A 92 5.17 14.58 0.32
C ALA A 92 6.41 15.12 -0.41
N PHE A 93 6.31 15.38 -1.72
CA PHE A 93 7.46 15.74 -2.56
C PHE A 93 7.41 17.16 -3.14
N GLY A 94 6.30 17.89 -2.96
CA GLY A 94 6.15 19.28 -3.41
C GLY A 94 6.59 19.48 -4.87
N LEU A 95 7.66 20.28 -5.05
CA LEU A 95 8.25 20.62 -6.35
C LEU A 95 8.95 19.44 -7.06
N SER A 96 9.44 18.43 -6.33
CA SER A 96 10.09 17.25 -6.93
C SER A 96 9.11 16.35 -7.70
N TYR A 97 7.81 16.44 -7.41
CA TYR A 97 6.76 15.76 -8.18
C TYR A 97 6.58 16.38 -9.57
N GLU A 98 6.75 17.70 -9.68
CA GLU A 98 6.58 18.46 -10.93
C GLU A 98 7.66 18.12 -11.97
N TYR A 99 8.85 17.72 -11.51
CA TYR A 99 9.96 17.26 -12.36
C TYR A 99 9.97 15.74 -12.62
N GLN A 100 9.03 14.96 -12.07
CA GLN A 100 8.89 13.50 -12.30
C GLN A 100 10.15 12.64 -12.04
N THR A 101 11.14 13.14 -11.29
CA THR A 101 12.42 12.43 -11.04
C THR A 101 12.38 11.46 -9.87
N ILE A 102 11.21 11.23 -9.26
CA ILE A 102 11.09 10.49 -8.00
C ILE A 102 11.23 8.98 -8.24
N ARG A 103 12.37 8.43 -7.79
CA ARG A 103 12.56 6.98 -7.64
C ARG A 103 12.39 6.59 -6.17
N ILE A 104 11.23 6.04 -5.80
CA ILE A 104 10.92 5.63 -4.41
C ILE A 104 11.89 4.56 -3.88
N ASN A 105 12.60 3.85 -4.77
CA ASN A 105 13.54 2.76 -4.45
C ASN A 105 14.97 3.21 -4.02
N ASP A 106 15.25 4.51 -3.96
CA ASP A 106 16.54 5.05 -3.45
C ASP A 106 16.53 5.23 -1.90
N ASN A 107 17.49 5.96 -1.33
CA ASN A 107 17.63 6.16 0.12
C ASN A 107 16.35 6.70 0.80
N LEU A 108 16.14 6.31 2.07
CA LEU A 108 15.01 6.78 2.89
C LEU A 108 15.17 8.29 3.19
N THR A 109 14.49 9.12 2.40
CA THR A 109 14.39 10.57 2.67
C THR A 109 13.14 10.88 3.50
N PRO A 110 13.12 11.99 4.26
CA PRO A 110 11.94 12.40 5.03
C PRO A 110 10.67 12.51 4.17
N GLU A 111 10.80 12.97 2.93
CA GLU A 111 9.73 13.05 1.93
C GLU A 111 9.11 11.67 1.64
N ARG A 112 9.95 10.64 1.45
CA ARG A 112 9.49 9.26 1.19
C ARG A 112 8.85 8.63 2.41
N PHE A 113 9.40 8.89 3.58
CA PHE A 113 8.79 8.45 4.83
C PHE A 113 7.39 9.06 4.99
N SER A 114 7.26 10.37 4.75
CA SER A 114 5.96 11.06 4.75
C SER A 114 4.98 10.45 3.74
N PHE A 115 5.44 10.18 2.52
CA PHE A 115 4.63 9.52 1.50
C PHE A 115 4.12 8.14 1.93
N ILE A 116 5.00 7.29 2.46
CA ILE A 116 4.63 5.95 2.95
C ILE A 116 3.66 6.09 4.12
N LEU A 117 3.95 6.95 5.09
CA LEU A 117 3.13 7.18 6.27
C LEU A 117 1.70 7.57 5.89
N VAL A 118 1.54 8.62 5.07
CA VAL A 118 0.21 9.11 4.68
C VAL A 118 -0.55 8.07 3.87
N SER A 119 0.14 7.36 2.96
CA SER A 119 -0.45 6.29 2.16
C SER A 119 -0.95 5.12 3.01
N VAL A 120 -0.16 4.68 3.99
CA VAL A 120 -0.53 3.59 4.91
C VAL A 120 -1.73 4.02 5.76
N ILE A 121 -1.72 5.24 6.30
CA ILE A 121 -2.82 5.77 7.12
C ILE A 121 -4.12 5.82 6.33
N ILE A 122 -4.12 6.41 5.12
CA ILE A 122 -5.34 6.50 4.30
C ILE A 122 -5.90 5.11 4.01
N HIS A 123 -5.05 4.15 3.68
CA HIS A 123 -5.49 2.79 3.39
C HIS A 123 -6.09 2.09 4.62
N HIS A 124 -5.36 2.06 5.75
CA HIS A 124 -5.79 1.35 6.96
C HIS A 124 -7.03 1.98 7.58
N PHE A 125 -7.09 3.32 7.59
CA PHE A 125 -8.27 4.04 8.05
C PHE A 125 -9.50 3.67 7.22
N THR A 126 -9.37 3.65 5.89
CA THR A 126 -10.48 3.26 5.01
C THR A 126 -10.88 1.79 5.24
N LEU A 127 -9.90 0.89 5.36
CA LEU A 127 -10.13 -0.53 5.56
C LEU A 127 -10.89 -0.80 6.87
N PHE A 128 -10.39 -0.30 8.00
CA PHE A 128 -10.97 -0.61 9.31
C PHE A 128 -12.30 0.10 9.57
N ILE A 129 -12.54 1.27 8.96
CA ILE A 129 -13.85 1.92 9.02
C ILE A 129 -14.92 1.08 8.35
N ILE A 130 -14.63 0.55 7.15
CA ILE A 130 -15.59 -0.25 6.41
C ILE A 130 -15.74 -1.63 7.07
N GLU A 131 -14.67 -2.21 7.63
CA GLU A 131 -14.71 -3.48 8.37
C GLU A 131 -15.58 -3.39 9.63
N ALA A 132 -15.42 -2.34 10.44
CA ALA A 132 -16.16 -2.22 11.70
C ALA A 132 -17.63 -1.85 11.47
N PHE A 133 -17.92 -1.02 10.45
CA PHE A 133 -19.25 -0.53 10.05
C PHE A 133 -20.20 -0.13 11.22
N GLN A 134 -19.63 0.22 12.38
CA GLN A 134 -20.36 0.51 13.61
C GLN A 134 -19.61 1.57 14.41
N PHE A 135 -20.33 2.64 14.80
CA PHE A 135 -19.76 3.78 15.52
C PHE A 135 -19.36 3.48 16.97
N ASN A 136 -19.85 2.38 17.54
CA ASN A 136 -19.51 1.99 18.91
C ASN A 136 -18.05 1.54 19.05
N PHE A 137 -17.42 1.08 17.96
CA PHE A 137 -16.06 0.54 17.95
C PHE A 137 -15.03 1.54 17.39
N VAL A 138 -15.34 2.84 17.34
CA VAL A 138 -14.44 3.85 16.74
C VAL A 138 -13.08 3.93 17.44
N LEU A 139 -13.04 3.82 18.77
CA LEU A 139 -11.78 3.81 19.51
C LEU A 139 -10.94 2.55 19.20
N ASP A 140 -11.58 1.39 19.11
CA ASP A 140 -10.91 0.13 18.76
C ASP A 140 -10.37 0.18 17.33
N VAL A 141 -11.15 0.72 16.39
CA VAL A 141 -10.72 0.97 15.01
C VAL A 141 -9.51 1.89 14.97
N LEU A 142 -9.50 2.96 15.76
CA LEU A 142 -8.40 3.93 15.77
C LEU A 142 -7.11 3.33 16.36
N LEU A 143 -7.21 2.60 17.48
CA LEU A 143 -6.06 1.91 18.08
C LEU A 143 -5.52 0.82 17.15
N ARG A 144 -6.41 0.03 16.54
CA ARG A 144 -6.05 -1.01 15.57
C ARG A 144 -5.39 -0.43 14.33
N THR A 145 -5.88 0.71 13.85
CA THR A 145 -5.27 1.48 12.75
C THR A 145 -3.87 1.94 13.12
N LEU A 146 -3.69 2.58 14.28
CA LEU A 146 -2.37 3.06 14.72
C LEU A 146 -1.37 1.92 14.89
N ALA A 147 -1.75 0.83 15.55
CA ALA A 147 -0.85 -0.30 15.75
C ALA A 147 -0.48 -0.99 14.41
N SER A 148 -1.46 -1.18 13.53
CA SER A 148 -1.24 -1.83 12.22
C SER A 148 -0.48 -0.94 11.24
N THR A 149 -0.66 0.38 11.31
CA THR A 149 0.10 1.34 10.48
C THR A 149 1.57 1.32 10.84
N VAL A 150 1.94 1.35 12.13
CA VAL A 150 3.33 1.27 12.58
C VAL A 150 4.00 -0.01 12.06
N PHE A 151 3.34 -1.16 12.23
CA PHE A 151 3.90 -2.44 11.80
C PHE A 151 4.02 -2.54 10.27
N THR A 152 3.02 -2.04 9.53
CA THR A 152 3.06 -2.01 8.07
C THR A 152 4.15 -1.08 7.55
N ILE A 153 4.37 0.09 8.17
CA ILE A 153 5.46 1.00 7.79
C ILE A 153 6.82 0.30 7.95
N LEU A 154 7.05 -0.39 9.07
CA LEU A 154 8.29 -1.13 9.30
C LEU A 154 8.54 -2.18 8.22
N ILE A 155 7.51 -2.99 7.91
CA ILE A 155 7.62 -4.02 6.87
C ILE A 155 7.82 -3.40 5.49
N CYS A 156 7.11 -2.32 5.15
CA CYS A 156 7.28 -1.61 3.89
C CYS A 156 8.71 -1.10 3.73
N ILE A 157 9.31 -0.52 4.78
CA ILE A 157 10.70 -0.06 4.75
C ILE A 157 11.65 -1.25 4.50
N ILE A 158 11.49 -2.35 5.23
CA ILE A 158 12.30 -3.57 5.05
C ILE A 158 12.20 -4.09 3.61
N LEU A 159 10.98 -4.17 3.07
CA LEU A 159 10.75 -4.64 1.70
C LEU A 159 11.38 -3.70 0.66
N ILE A 160 11.30 -2.38 0.84
CA ILE A 160 11.94 -1.41 -0.07
C ILE A 160 13.46 -1.61 -0.08
N TYR A 161 14.09 -1.82 1.08
CA TYR A 161 15.53 -2.08 1.16
C TYR A 161 15.92 -3.44 0.59
N LEU A 162 15.09 -4.48 0.77
CA LEU A 162 15.32 -5.81 0.21
C LEU A 162 15.19 -5.84 -1.32
N ILE A 163 14.21 -5.11 -1.86
CA ILE A 163 13.93 -5.04 -3.30
C ILE A 163 14.90 -4.09 -4.02
N LYS A 164 15.62 -3.23 -3.29
CA LYS A 164 16.63 -2.35 -3.87
C LYS A 164 17.74 -3.20 -4.51
N PRO A 165 17.89 -3.16 -5.85
CA PRO A 165 18.96 -3.92 -6.50
C PRO A 165 20.30 -3.40 -5.98
N ASN A 166 21.14 -4.32 -5.50
CA ASN A 166 22.49 -3.99 -5.06
C ASN A 166 23.21 -3.34 -6.24
N LYS A 167 23.64 -2.08 -6.11
CA LYS A 167 24.52 -1.44 -7.09
C LYS A 167 25.87 -2.16 -6.98
N ARG A 168 26.05 -3.20 -7.78
CA ARG A 168 27.37 -3.68 -8.18
C ARG A 168 27.80 -2.91 -9.43
#